data_AF-A0A2V6CLS9-F1
#
_entry.id   AF-A0A2V6CLS9-F1
#
_cell.length_a   1.000
_cell.length_b   1.000
_cell.length_c   1.000
_cell.angle_alpha   90.00
_cell.angle_beta   90.00
_cell.angle_gamma   90.00
#
_symmetry.space_group_name_H-M   'P 1'
#
loop_
_entity.id
_entity.type
_entity.pdbx_description
1 polymer ?
#
loop_
_entity_poly.entity_id
_entity_poly.type
_entity_poly.pdbx_seq_one_letter_code
_entity_poly.pdbx_strand_id
1 'polypeptide(L)'
;MLNPLSPLAFSTTSFIALGPQPERMTGCSGCFNYTTTEGRVNTIAVDPTTTVNGSIVAYLGAVGGGVWRTTNCCSNSTTWSVVTDDPLISTTAIDSATIDPSDHNTVYAGTGDLNFGSFFMGSQGILKSTDAGATWTVLGADVFGMAYTEPPGQFPQYNAVGKVRVDPNNSSKVVAGTKQGLYFS
;
A
#
# COMPACT_ATOMS: atom_id res chain seq x y z
N MET A 1 -7.93 14.31 45.66
CA MET A 1 -7.95 13.19 44.70
C MET A 1 -8.32 13.76 43.35
N LEU A 2 -7.33 13.99 42.48
CA LEU A 2 -7.52 14.56 41.16
C LEU A 2 -7.37 13.45 40.12
N ASN A 3 -8.39 13.33 39.29
CA ASN A 3 -8.58 12.34 38.23
C ASN A 3 -7.41 12.36 37.23
N PRO A 4 -6.72 11.25 36.94
CA PRO A 4 -5.65 11.24 35.96
C PRO A 4 -6.28 11.40 34.57
N LEU A 5 -5.94 12.48 33.88
CA LEU A 5 -6.20 12.60 32.45
C LEU A 5 -5.57 11.39 31.75
N SER A 6 -6.42 10.56 31.15
CA SER A 6 -6.00 9.50 30.24
C SER A 6 -5.11 10.12 29.15
N PRO A 7 -3.88 9.65 28.94
CA PRO A 7 -2.84 10.49 28.33
C PRO A 7 -2.99 10.83 26.85
N LEU A 8 -3.99 10.33 26.09
CA LEU A 8 -3.98 10.49 24.62
C LEU A 8 -5.40 10.55 24.02
N ALA A 9 -6.08 11.68 24.16
CA ALA A 9 -7.11 12.08 23.20
C ALA A 9 -6.43 12.66 21.96
N PHE A 10 -6.91 12.35 20.75
CA PHE A 10 -6.35 12.91 19.51
C PHE A 10 -6.31 14.43 19.57
N SER A 11 -5.12 14.99 19.32
CA SER A 11 -4.98 16.42 19.15
C SER A 11 -5.70 16.84 17.87
N THR A 12 -6.65 17.77 17.98
CA THR A 12 -7.28 18.40 16.80
C THR A 12 -6.37 19.45 16.15
N THR A 13 -5.17 19.66 16.71
CA THR A 13 -4.26 20.75 16.32
C THR A 13 -2.83 20.29 16.02
N SER A 14 -2.54 18.99 16.09
CA SER A 14 -1.21 18.45 15.78
C SER A 14 -1.27 17.09 15.10
N PHE A 15 -0.33 16.84 14.17
CA PHE A 15 -0.12 15.53 13.59
C PHE A 15 0.45 14.57 14.63
N ILE A 16 -0.10 13.35 14.70
CA ILE A 16 0.36 12.26 15.56
C ILE A 16 0.70 11.08 14.65
N ALA A 17 1.89 10.51 14.81
CA ALA A 17 2.26 9.29 14.09
C ALA A 17 1.40 8.11 14.59
N LEU A 18 0.65 7.49 13.69
CA LEU A 18 -0.17 6.28 13.96
C LEU A 18 0.43 5.01 13.35
N GLY A 19 1.68 5.11 12.91
CA GLY A 19 2.41 4.01 12.28
C GLY A 19 2.19 3.90 10.76
N PRO A 20 2.68 2.80 10.16
CA PRO A 20 3.33 1.67 10.81
C PRO A 20 4.60 2.10 11.56
N GLN A 21 4.91 1.46 12.68
CA GLN A 21 6.11 1.82 13.45
C GLN A 21 7.37 1.41 12.68
N PRO A 22 8.50 2.12 12.84
CA PRO A 22 9.77 1.71 12.28
C PRO A 22 10.11 0.28 12.67
N GLU A 23 10.43 -0.56 11.68
CA GLU A 23 10.79 -1.96 11.90
C GLU A 23 12.29 -2.10 12.10
N ARG A 24 12.70 -3.06 12.93
CA ARG A 24 14.13 -3.31 13.15
C ARG A 24 14.72 -4.01 11.93
N MET A 25 15.78 -3.45 11.37
CA MET A 25 16.53 -4.07 10.28
C MET A 25 17.16 -5.37 10.78
N THR A 26 16.57 -6.50 10.40
CA THR A 26 17.03 -7.85 10.71
C THR A 26 17.18 -8.64 9.42
N GLY A 27 18.11 -9.59 9.37
CA GLY A 27 18.22 -10.54 8.24
C GLY A 27 19.16 -10.17 7.08
N CYS A 28 19.81 -9.01 7.08
CA CYS A 28 20.91 -8.75 6.13
C CYS A 28 22.29 -8.99 6.76
N SER A 29 23.08 -9.89 6.17
CA SER A 29 24.49 -10.10 6.53
C SER A 29 25.40 -9.15 5.73
N GLY A 30 26.15 -8.28 6.42
CA GLY A 30 27.08 -7.34 5.80
C GLY A 30 26.48 -5.99 5.38
N CYS A 31 25.17 -5.78 5.52
CA CYS A 31 24.57 -4.46 5.38
C CYS A 31 24.96 -3.54 6.55
N PHE A 32 25.00 -2.24 6.28
CA PHE A 32 25.03 -1.24 7.35
C PHE A 32 23.75 -1.35 8.18
N ASN A 33 23.90 -1.42 9.51
CA ASN A 33 22.77 -1.58 10.42
C ASN A 33 22.17 -0.20 10.76
N TYR A 34 21.06 0.14 10.12
CA TYR A 34 20.31 1.37 10.38
C TYR A 34 19.45 1.31 11.65
N THR A 35 19.55 0.24 12.45
CA THR A 35 18.72 -0.05 13.64
C THR A 35 17.25 -0.22 13.29
N THR A 36 16.45 0.83 13.36
CA THR A 36 15.04 0.85 12.95
C THR A 36 14.88 1.66 11.67
N THR A 37 14.14 1.13 10.72
CA THR A 37 13.89 1.77 9.42
C THR A 37 12.40 1.83 9.13
N GLU A 38 11.98 2.92 8.53
CA GLU A 38 10.63 3.08 7.97
C GLU A 38 10.74 3.40 6.47
N GLY A 39 9.72 2.98 5.71
CA GLY A 39 9.64 3.19 4.27
C GLY A 39 8.72 4.35 3.92
N ARG A 40 8.90 4.93 2.73
CA ARG A 40 7.95 5.90 2.18
C ARG A 40 6.60 5.21 1.93
N VAL A 41 5.54 5.83 2.45
CA VAL A 41 4.15 5.49 2.15
C VAL A 41 3.70 6.32 0.94
N ASN A 42 3.28 5.65 -0.13
CA ASN A 42 2.79 6.32 -1.34
C ASN A 42 1.28 6.54 -1.30
N THR A 43 0.54 5.71 -0.58
CA THR A 43 -0.93 5.69 -0.65
C THR A 43 -1.57 5.22 0.65
N ILE A 44 -2.79 5.70 0.89
CA ILE A 44 -3.70 5.23 1.94
C ILE A 44 -5.13 5.16 1.37
N ALA A 45 -5.85 4.10 1.70
CA ALA A 45 -7.27 3.91 1.42
C ALA A 45 -7.98 3.62 2.74
N VAL A 46 -8.96 4.45 3.09
CA VAL A 46 -9.75 4.32 4.33
C VAL A 46 -11.13 3.81 3.96
N ASP A 47 -11.60 2.80 4.69
CA ASP A 47 -12.95 2.27 4.53
C ASP A 47 -13.98 3.30 5.03
N PRO A 48 -14.87 3.82 4.17
CA PRO A 48 -15.85 4.84 4.58
C PRO A 48 -17.00 4.31 5.44
N THR A 49 -17.17 2.98 5.56
CA THR A 49 -18.22 2.36 6.39
C THR A 49 -17.80 2.14 7.83
N THR A 50 -16.50 2.11 8.12
CA THR A 50 -15.98 2.07 9.48
C THR A 50 -15.73 3.49 9.98
N THR A 51 -16.58 3.99 10.87
CA THR A 51 -16.62 5.43 11.22
C THR A 51 -16.25 5.74 12.68
N VAL A 52 -16.00 4.72 13.49
CA VAL A 52 -15.68 4.88 14.92
C VAL A 52 -14.18 4.68 15.13
N ASN A 53 -13.52 5.69 15.70
CA ASN A 53 -12.12 5.61 16.14
C ASN A 53 -11.87 4.32 16.95
N GLY A 54 -10.79 3.62 16.64
CA GLY A 54 -10.49 2.30 17.21
C GLY A 54 -11.15 1.12 16.49
N SER A 55 -11.95 1.36 15.45
CA SER A 55 -12.53 0.34 14.58
C SER A 55 -12.36 0.63 13.08
N ILE A 56 -11.69 1.75 12.74
CA ILE A 56 -11.50 2.17 11.36
C ILE A 56 -10.58 1.18 10.65
N VAL A 57 -11.04 0.67 9.50
CA VAL A 57 -10.27 -0.15 8.58
C VAL A 57 -9.59 0.75 7.56
N ALA A 58 -8.30 0.53 7.35
CA ALA A 58 -7.54 1.22 6.32
C ALA A 58 -6.42 0.33 5.77
N TYR A 59 -6.02 0.64 4.55
CA TYR A 59 -4.89 0.04 3.86
C TYR A 59 -3.90 1.13 3.47
N LEU A 60 -2.62 0.87 3.60
CA LEU A 60 -1.56 1.72 3.06
C LEU A 60 -0.67 0.90 2.13
N GLY A 61 -0.04 1.59 1.19
CA GLY A 61 0.95 1.01 0.29
C GLY A 61 2.29 1.71 0.42
N ALA A 62 3.36 0.92 0.55
CA ALA A 62 4.73 1.39 0.66
C ALA A 62 5.56 1.07 -0.60
N VAL A 63 6.62 1.85 -0.82
CA VAL A 63 7.51 1.74 -2.01
C VAL A 63 8.26 0.40 -2.09
N GLY A 64 8.55 -0.22 -0.95
CA GLY A 64 9.21 -1.53 -0.91
C GLY A 64 8.75 -2.39 0.27
N GLY A 65 7.73 -1.93 0.99
CA GLY A 65 7.20 -2.58 2.19
C GLY A 65 5.83 -3.25 1.97
N GLY A 66 5.33 -3.29 0.75
CA GLY A 66 4.06 -3.93 0.42
C GLY A 66 2.82 -3.15 0.88
N VAL A 67 1.70 -3.87 1.01
CA VAL A 67 0.44 -3.36 1.54
C VAL A 67 0.36 -3.71 3.03
N TRP A 68 -0.03 -2.72 3.83
CA TRP A 68 -0.34 -2.93 5.24
C TRP A 68 -1.81 -2.62 5.49
N ARG A 69 -2.40 -3.34 6.45
CA ARG A 69 -3.78 -3.18 6.88
C ARG A 69 -3.86 -2.87 8.36
N THR A 70 -4.84 -2.06 8.73
CA THR A 70 -5.29 -1.86 10.10
C THR A 70 -6.80 -2.09 10.18
N THR A 71 -7.28 -2.50 11.35
CA THR A 71 -8.71 -2.65 11.66
C THR A 71 -9.12 -1.90 12.93
N ASN A 72 -8.19 -1.15 13.52
CA ASN A 72 -8.36 -0.43 14.79
C ASN A 72 -7.74 0.97 14.73
N CYS A 73 -7.78 1.58 13.54
CA CYS A 73 -7.13 2.85 13.27
C CYS A 73 -7.75 4.01 14.05
N CYS A 74 -7.05 5.14 14.03
CA CYS A 74 -7.47 6.39 14.64
C CYS A 74 -7.70 6.24 16.15
N SER A 75 -6.86 5.43 16.79
CA SER A 75 -6.68 5.27 18.24
C SER A 75 -5.20 5.30 18.61
N ASN A 76 -4.85 5.55 19.87
CA ASN A 76 -3.46 5.36 20.35
C ASN A 76 -3.02 3.88 20.35
N SER A 77 -3.98 2.97 20.23
CA SER A 77 -3.80 1.53 20.07
C SER A 77 -3.78 1.08 18.60
N THR A 78 -3.68 2.01 17.64
CA THR A 78 -3.62 1.67 16.21
C THR A 78 -2.48 0.71 15.94
N THR A 79 -2.78 -0.42 15.32
CA THR A 79 -1.80 -1.40 14.87
C THR A 79 -1.93 -1.62 13.36
N TRP A 80 -0.80 -1.92 12.73
CA TRP A 80 -0.73 -2.25 11.31
C TRP A 80 -0.13 -3.64 11.14
N SER A 81 -0.57 -4.37 10.12
CA SER A 81 -0.04 -5.68 9.76
C SER A 81 0.21 -5.73 8.26
N VAL A 82 1.35 -6.30 7.85
CA VAL A 82 1.63 -6.57 6.45
C VAL A 82 0.64 -7.62 5.95
N VAL A 83 0.04 -7.37 4.78
CA VAL A 83 -0.93 -8.28 4.15
C VAL A 83 -0.45 -8.78 2.79
N THR A 84 0.79 -8.51 2.41
CA THR A 84 1.36 -8.90 1.10
C THR A 84 2.66 -9.70 1.23
N ASP A 85 2.93 -10.28 2.40
CA ASP A 85 4.03 -11.23 2.57
C ASP A 85 3.63 -12.60 2.00
N ASP A 86 3.45 -12.64 0.68
CA ASP A 86 3.06 -13.83 -0.09
C ASP A 86 4.16 -14.15 -1.12
N PRO A 87 4.69 -15.38 -1.16
CA PRO A 87 5.73 -15.77 -2.11
C PRO A 87 5.31 -15.67 -3.58
N LEU A 88 4.02 -15.59 -3.88
CA LEU A 88 3.49 -15.42 -5.24
C LEU A 88 3.50 -13.95 -5.70
N ILE A 89 3.73 -12.99 -4.80
CA ILE A 89 3.83 -11.57 -5.13
C ILE A 89 5.27 -11.22 -5.50
N SER A 90 5.51 -10.88 -6.77
CA SER A 90 6.84 -10.63 -7.31
C SER A 90 7.39 -9.21 -7.10
N THR A 91 6.63 -8.31 -6.46
CA THR A 91 7.05 -6.94 -6.16
C THR A 91 6.37 -6.42 -4.90
N THR A 92 7.12 -5.71 -4.05
CA THR A 92 6.59 -5.08 -2.84
C THR A 92 6.37 -3.56 -3.01
N ALA A 93 6.55 -3.04 -4.22
CA ALA A 93 6.31 -1.64 -4.53
C ALA A 93 4.84 -1.38 -4.82
N ILE A 94 4.22 -0.54 -3.99
CA ILE A 94 2.80 -0.19 -4.07
C ILE A 94 2.63 1.32 -4.20
N ASP A 95 1.99 1.76 -5.28
CA ASP A 95 1.76 3.18 -5.57
C ASP A 95 0.29 3.61 -5.43
N SER A 96 -0.62 2.63 -5.46
CA SER A 96 -2.05 2.86 -5.31
C SER A 96 -2.68 1.76 -4.47
N ALA A 97 -3.59 2.13 -3.57
CA ALA A 97 -4.52 1.23 -2.91
C ALA A 97 -5.94 1.77 -3.08
N THR A 98 -6.92 0.90 -3.26
CA THR A 98 -8.33 1.26 -3.38
C THR A 98 -9.20 0.13 -2.87
N ILE A 99 -10.21 0.50 -2.08
CA ILE A 99 -11.26 -0.40 -1.60
C ILE A 99 -12.41 -0.32 -2.60
N ASP A 100 -12.97 -1.46 -2.95
CA ASP A 100 -14.18 -1.53 -3.77
C ASP A 100 -15.39 -0.96 -3.00
N PRO A 101 -16.13 0.02 -3.56
CA PRO A 101 -17.23 0.67 -2.86
C PRO A 101 -18.48 -0.20 -2.68
N SER A 102 -18.60 -1.32 -3.41
CA SER A 102 -19.72 -2.26 -3.30
C SER A 102 -19.41 -3.48 -2.44
N ASP A 103 -18.13 -3.85 -2.31
CA ASP A 103 -17.67 -4.92 -1.42
C ASP A 103 -16.33 -4.53 -0.77
N HIS A 104 -16.40 -4.13 0.50
CA HIS A 104 -15.25 -3.60 1.20
C HIS A 104 -14.21 -4.66 1.60
N ASN A 105 -14.49 -5.95 1.38
CA ASN A 105 -13.46 -6.99 1.45
C ASN A 105 -12.60 -7.03 0.19
N THR A 106 -13.07 -6.45 -0.91
CA THR A 106 -12.33 -6.38 -2.15
C THR A 106 -11.42 -5.15 -2.18
N VAL A 107 -10.12 -5.40 -2.35
CA VAL A 107 -9.08 -4.37 -2.35
C VAL A 107 -8.19 -4.55 -3.57
N TYR A 108 -7.87 -3.44 -4.22
CA TYR A 108 -6.96 -3.38 -5.36
C TYR A 108 -5.71 -2.58 -4.99
N ALA A 109 -4.54 -3.11 -5.30
CA ALA A 109 -3.27 -2.42 -5.15
C ALA A 109 -2.52 -2.33 -6.49
N GLY A 110 -2.23 -1.11 -6.94
CA GLY A 110 -1.41 -0.85 -8.11
C GLY A 110 0.06 -0.96 -7.74
N THR A 111 0.80 -1.84 -8.44
CA THR A 111 2.21 -2.07 -8.15
C THR A 111 3.15 -1.17 -8.95
N GLY A 112 4.38 -1.04 -8.48
CA GLY A 112 5.42 -0.15 -9.00
C GLY A 112 5.55 1.12 -8.18
N ASP A 113 6.35 2.07 -8.66
CA ASP A 113 6.51 3.38 -8.02
C ASP A 113 6.76 4.47 -9.07
N LEU A 114 5.85 5.45 -9.18
CA LEU A 114 6.03 6.63 -10.03
C LEU A 114 6.84 7.75 -9.36
N ASN A 115 7.10 7.66 -8.06
CA ASN A 115 7.84 8.68 -7.32
C ASN A 115 9.35 8.41 -7.45
N PHE A 116 9.91 8.81 -8.59
CA PHE A 116 11.34 8.68 -8.93
C PHE A 116 12.25 9.01 -7.73
N GLY A 117 13.12 8.08 -7.34
CA GLY A 117 14.02 8.19 -6.20
C GLY A 117 15.11 7.12 -6.19
N SER A 118 15.86 6.97 -5.09
CA SER A 118 16.97 6.01 -5.00
C SER A 118 16.54 4.54 -4.93
N PHE A 119 15.24 4.29 -4.71
CA PHE A 119 14.65 2.96 -4.62
C PHE A 119 13.27 3.00 -5.30
N PHE A 120 13.20 2.55 -6.54
CA PHE A 120 11.95 2.37 -7.28
C PHE A 120 11.98 0.97 -7.92
N MET A 121 10.84 0.28 -7.91
CA MET A 121 10.70 -1.04 -8.51
C MET A 121 9.59 -1.00 -9.56
N GLY A 122 9.70 -1.87 -10.56
CA GLY A 122 8.69 -1.99 -11.60
C GLY A 122 7.37 -2.56 -11.08
N SER A 123 6.30 -2.23 -11.81
CA SER A 123 5.03 -2.92 -11.67
C SER A 123 5.15 -4.37 -12.12
N GLN A 124 4.35 -5.23 -11.51
CA GLN A 124 4.14 -6.63 -11.92
C GLN A 124 2.64 -6.91 -12.15
N GLY A 125 1.80 -5.86 -12.25
CA GLY A 125 0.36 -6.00 -12.34
C GLY A 125 -0.41 -5.19 -11.28
N ILE A 126 -1.70 -5.45 -11.20
CA ILE A 126 -2.58 -4.97 -10.13
C ILE A 126 -2.85 -6.15 -9.21
N LEU A 127 -2.53 -6.03 -7.93
CA LEU A 127 -2.92 -7.01 -6.94
C LEU A 127 -4.40 -6.81 -6.62
N LYS A 128 -5.18 -7.90 -6.63
CA LYS A 128 -6.57 -7.93 -6.20
C LYS A 128 -6.73 -8.95 -5.07
N SER A 129 -7.27 -8.51 -3.95
CA SER A 129 -7.78 -9.37 -2.90
C SER A 129 -9.31 -9.25 -2.85
N THR A 130 -9.99 -10.33 -2.50
CA THR A 130 -11.45 -10.37 -2.22
C THR A 130 -11.74 -10.78 -0.77
N ASP A 131 -10.71 -10.82 0.06
CA ASP A 131 -10.72 -11.32 1.45
C ASP A 131 -9.95 -10.39 2.39
N ALA A 132 -10.08 -9.08 2.15
CA ALA A 132 -9.48 -8.02 2.96
C ALA A 132 -7.95 -8.10 3.08
N GLY A 133 -7.30 -8.58 2.02
CA GLY A 133 -5.84 -8.72 1.90
C GLY A 133 -5.27 -10.04 2.39
N ALA A 134 -6.09 -11.03 2.77
CA ALA A 134 -5.57 -12.33 3.22
C ALA A 134 -4.91 -13.12 2.08
N THR A 135 -5.46 -13.03 0.86
CA THR A 135 -4.86 -13.59 -0.36
C THR A 135 -4.96 -12.59 -1.51
N TRP A 136 -4.02 -12.71 -2.46
CA TRP A 136 -3.94 -11.82 -3.62
C TRP A 136 -3.85 -12.59 -4.93
N THR A 137 -4.50 -12.04 -5.94
CA THR A 137 -4.39 -12.45 -7.34
C THR A 137 -3.80 -11.30 -8.15
N VAL A 138 -3.01 -11.62 -9.17
CA VAL A 138 -2.36 -10.61 -10.02
C VAL A 138 -3.17 -10.43 -11.31
N LEU A 139 -3.59 -9.21 -11.59
CA LEU A 139 -4.29 -8.81 -12.81
C LEU A 139 -3.36 -8.05 -13.75
N GLY A 140 -3.46 -8.32 -15.06
CA GLY A 140 -2.74 -7.58 -16.11
C GLY A 140 -1.22 -7.70 -16.02
N ALA A 141 -0.68 -8.83 -15.57
CA ALA A 141 0.76 -9.05 -15.45
C ALA A 141 1.48 -8.93 -16.82
N ASP A 142 0.85 -9.37 -17.90
CA ASP A 142 1.32 -9.24 -19.28
C ASP A 142 1.28 -7.80 -19.80
N VAL A 143 0.39 -6.96 -19.27
CA VAL A 143 0.23 -5.55 -19.64
C VAL A 143 1.16 -4.64 -18.82
N PHE A 144 1.25 -4.89 -17.53
CA PHE A 144 1.94 -3.98 -16.58
C PHE A 144 3.28 -4.52 -16.08
N GLY A 145 3.54 -5.83 -16.20
CA GLY A 145 4.78 -6.48 -15.73
C GLY A 145 5.93 -6.52 -16.73
N MET A 146 5.80 -5.84 -17.87
CA MET A 146 6.85 -5.84 -18.88
C MET A 146 8.08 -5.03 -18.44
N ALA A 147 9.24 -5.67 -18.46
CA ALA A 147 10.54 -5.03 -18.32
C ALA A 147 11.03 -4.54 -19.69
N TYR A 148 11.48 -3.30 -19.76
CA TYR A 148 12.03 -2.73 -21.00
C TYR A 148 13.54 -2.99 -21.08
N THR A 149 14.02 -3.35 -22.27
CA THR A 149 15.45 -3.48 -22.52
C THR A 149 16.09 -2.10 -22.56
N GLU A 150 16.97 -1.82 -21.61
CA GLU A 150 17.63 -0.51 -21.54
C GLU A 150 18.86 -0.41 -22.45
N PRO A 151 19.04 0.73 -23.13
CA PRO A 151 20.33 1.09 -23.71
C PRO A 151 21.41 1.20 -22.60
N PRO A 152 22.67 0.84 -22.89
CA PRO A 152 23.75 0.97 -21.92
C PRO A 152 23.86 2.39 -21.35
N GLY A 153 23.92 2.50 -20.03
CA GLY A 153 24.08 3.77 -19.31
C GLY A 153 22.79 4.56 -19.06
N GLN A 154 21.61 3.99 -19.35
CA GLN A 154 20.32 4.58 -19.01
C GLN A 154 19.76 4.01 -17.70
N PHE A 155 18.91 4.80 -17.04
CA PHE A 155 18.16 4.32 -15.87
C PHE A 155 17.08 3.32 -16.29
N PRO A 156 16.88 2.23 -15.53
CA PRO A 156 15.84 1.24 -15.83
C PRO A 156 14.45 1.88 -16.03
N GLN A 157 13.83 1.62 -17.17
CA GLN A 157 12.44 1.98 -17.41
C GLN A 157 11.58 0.79 -17.01
N TYR A 158 10.72 1.04 -16.02
CA TYR A 158 9.65 0.12 -15.67
C TYR A 158 8.29 0.78 -15.93
N ASN A 159 7.26 -0.05 -16.06
CA ASN A 159 5.89 0.40 -15.92
C ASN A 159 5.55 0.58 -14.43
N ALA A 160 4.50 1.35 -14.15
CA ALA A 160 3.99 1.59 -12.79
C ALA A 160 2.50 1.87 -12.86
N VAL A 161 1.72 1.24 -11.97
CA VAL A 161 0.28 1.45 -11.86
C VAL A 161 0.01 2.42 -10.70
N GLY A 162 0.08 3.71 -10.99
CA GLY A 162 0.00 4.79 -9.99
C GLY A 162 -1.40 5.13 -9.50
N LYS A 163 -2.45 4.68 -10.21
CA LYS A 163 -3.85 4.84 -9.79
C LYS A 163 -4.67 3.64 -10.22
N VAL A 164 -5.50 3.13 -9.31
CA VAL A 164 -6.57 2.18 -9.61
C VAL A 164 -7.89 2.75 -9.10
N ARG A 165 -8.96 2.62 -9.88
CA ARG A 165 -10.33 2.97 -9.48
C ARG A 165 -11.27 1.84 -9.87
N VAL A 166 -12.21 1.54 -8.99
CA VAL A 166 -13.27 0.54 -9.24
C VAL A 166 -14.50 1.27 -9.78
N ASP A 167 -15.16 0.71 -10.79
CA ASP A 167 -16.47 1.20 -11.24
C ASP A 167 -17.48 1.01 -10.09
N PRO A 168 -18.08 2.10 -9.57
CA PRO A 168 -19.00 2.02 -8.45
C PRO A 168 -20.30 1.24 -8.77
N ASN A 169 -20.59 0.99 -10.04
CA ASN A 169 -21.74 0.19 -10.46
C ASN A 169 -21.36 -1.24 -10.86
N ASN A 170 -20.06 -1.57 -10.91
CA ASN A 170 -19.58 -2.88 -11.31
C ASN A 170 -18.17 -3.19 -10.75
N SER A 171 -18.13 -3.92 -9.62
CA SER A 171 -16.92 -4.40 -8.94
C SER A 171 -15.94 -5.22 -9.80
N SER A 172 -16.39 -5.72 -10.96
CA SER A 172 -15.53 -6.46 -11.91
C SER A 172 -14.82 -5.55 -12.91
N LYS A 173 -15.10 -4.25 -12.89
CA LYS A 173 -14.52 -3.26 -13.81
C LYS A 173 -13.67 -2.26 -13.04
N VAL A 174 -12.42 -2.15 -13.46
CA VAL A 174 -11.45 -1.22 -12.92
C VAL A 174 -10.81 -0.38 -14.02
N VAL A 175 -10.38 0.81 -13.63
CA VAL A 175 -9.61 1.73 -14.45
C VAL A 175 -8.24 1.91 -13.82
N ALA A 176 -7.19 1.74 -14.62
CA ALA A 176 -5.81 1.86 -14.19
C ALA A 176 -5.12 3.04 -14.90
N GLY A 177 -4.68 4.02 -14.11
CA GLY A 177 -3.79 5.08 -14.56
C GLY A 177 -2.35 4.64 -14.34
N THR A 178 -1.57 4.59 -15.40
CA THR A 178 -0.20 4.07 -15.40
C THR A 178 0.79 5.07 -15.99
N LYS A 179 2.08 4.76 -15.91
CA LYS A 179 3.13 5.49 -16.64
C LYS A 179 2.86 5.58 -18.15
N GLN A 180 2.11 4.63 -18.71
CA GLN A 180 1.92 4.47 -20.16
C GLN A 180 0.53 4.89 -20.64
N GLY A 181 -0.28 5.48 -19.77
CA GLY A 181 -1.63 5.92 -20.10
C GLY A 181 -2.69 5.22 -19.26
N LEU A 182 -3.92 5.23 -19.79
CA LEU A 182 -5.14 4.82 -19.12
C LEU A 182 -5.63 3.48 -19.68
N TYR A 183 -5.92 2.54 -18.78
CA TYR A 183 -6.37 1.19 -19.12
C TYR A 183 -7.70 0.89 -18.44
N PHE A 184 -8.55 0.10 -19.10
CA PHE A 184 -9.84 -0.37 -18.59
C PHE A 184 -9.84 -1.89 -18.66
N SER A 185 -10.36 -2.56 -17.63
CA SER A 185 -10.59 -4.01 -17.63
C SER A 185 -11.91 -4.42 -18.28
#